data_AF-A0A918G3Z0-F1
#
_entry.id   AF-A0A918G3Z0-F1
#
_cell.length_a   1.000
_cell.length_b   1.000
_cell.length_c   1.000
_cell.angle_alpha   90.00
_cell.angle_beta   90.00
_cell.angle_gamma   90.00
#
_symmetry.space_group_name_H-M   'P 1'
#
loop_
_entity.id
_entity.type
_entity.pdbx_description
1 polymer ?
#
loop_
_entity_poly.entity_id
_entity_poly.type
_entity_poly.pdbx_seq_one_letter_code
_entity_poly.pdbx_strand_id
1 'polypeptide(L)'
;MAGPWPSEADIHTSADLLAQKFFELMVHTNPFGAETAHNWLATNKPMFHQRSESFITLDPQKIIDEMERVQSAASAVAYDLSEEFRAAMRQARDHLSDWLGPAADAFRQQLTHIEAFTNRHSDLITRSVGALGASVAVATHVRRDYLELADNTVSAIDKVIRDGEQSGAAFALKIGGGIAKTVIGALADPRTALATVAQGVIDFAVETVDYGIKGADFNEVLGSYVHEEDRLRRDYEAELDAISHSLRLADGDLADEAFSMYRPLPSNTDVDSPDFRYEHFFTKERLPDDEFNQRVENERERMAAGGSASSDISTSAVRRRLAPEEDR
;
A
#
# COMPACT_ATOMS: atom_id res chain seq x y z
N MET A 1 -4.66 -16.85 13.71
CA MET A 1 -4.52 -18.14 13.00
C MET A 1 -3.22 -18.06 12.22
N ALA A 2 -2.42 -19.12 12.13
CA ALA A 2 -1.25 -19.10 11.24
C ALA A 2 -1.75 -19.08 9.79
N GLY A 3 -1.28 -18.14 8.98
CA GLY A 3 -1.62 -18.06 7.57
C GLY A 3 -1.02 -19.21 6.74
N PRO A 4 -1.41 -19.35 5.46
CA PRO A 4 -0.94 -20.44 4.57
C PRO A 4 0.51 -20.28 4.09
N TRP A 5 1.31 -19.39 4.68
CA TRP A 5 2.68 -19.08 4.27
C TRP A 5 3.71 -19.68 5.22
N PRO A 6 4.95 -19.94 4.76
CA PRO A 6 6.02 -20.39 5.63
C PRO A 6 6.27 -19.45 6.81
N SER A 7 6.40 -20.04 7.99
CA SER A 7 6.72 -19.33 9.22
C SER A 7 8.21 -18.98 9.30
N GLU A 8 8.56 -18.04 10.17
CA GLU A 8 9.97 -17.74 10.48
C GLU A 8 10.72 -18.98 10.99
N ALA A 9 10.03 -19.83 11.75
CA ALA A 9 10.58 -21.10 12.23
C ALA A 9 10.90 -22.07 11.08
N ASP A 10 10.08 -22.12 10.03
CA ASP A 10 10.35 -22.95 8.84
C ASP A 10 11.60 -22.46 8.12
N ILE A 11 11.74 -21.14 7.94
CA ILE A 11 12.90 -20.51 7.31
C ILE A 11 14.19 -20.80 8.09
N HIS A 12 14.17 -20.62 9.41
CA HIS A 12 15.32 -20.94 10.26
C HIS A 12 15.65 -22.43 10.30
N THR A 13 14.63 -23.30 10.36
CA THR A 13 14.82 -24.76 10.32
C THR A 13 15.48 -25.17 9.01
N SER A 14 15.08 -24.57 7.90
CA SER A 14 15.67 -24.81 6.59
C SER A 14 17.12 -24.28 6.49
N ALA A 15 17.41 -23.11 7.07
CA ALA A 15 18.77 -22.59 7.18
C ALA A 15 19.70 -23.49 8.02
N ASP A 16 19.19 -24.01 9.14
CA ASP A 16 19.86 -24.99 9.99
C ASP A 16 20.19 -26.28 9.21
N LEU A 17 19.21 -26.80 8.48
CA LEU A 17 19.35 -28.00 7.66
C LEU A 17 20.38 -27.80 6.55
N LEU A 18 20.37 -26.65 5.86
CA LEU A 18 21.35 -26.31 4.84
C LEU A 18 22.78 -26.29 5.41
N ALA A 19 22.99 -25.62 6.54
CA ALA A 19 24.30 -25.56 7.18
C ALA A 19 24.82 -26.97 7.52
N GLN A 20 23.94 -27.82 8.07
CA GLN A 20 24.25 -29.21 8.41
C GLN A 20 24.56 -30.04 7.15
N LYS A 21 23.81 -29.86 6.06
CA LYS A 21 24.03 -30.59 4.81
C LYS A 21 25.32 -30.21 4.12
N PHE A 22 25.68 -28.92 4.11
CA PHE A 22 26.99 -28.50 3.61
C PHE A 22 28.13 -29.05 4.47
N PHE A 23 27.95 -29.16 5.79
CA PHE A 23 28.90 -29.86 6.65
C PHE A 23 29.06 -31.33 6.25
N GLU A 24 27.97 -32.06 6.02
CA GLU A 24 28.00 -33.46 5.55
C GLU A 24 28.74 -33.59 4.21
N LEU A 25 28.45 -32.69 3.26
CA LEU A 25 29.12 -32.67 1.96
C LEU A 25 30.63 -32.39 2.09
N MET A 26 31.02 -31.48 2.98
CA MET A 26 32.42 -31.17 3.24
C MET A 26 33.16 -32.36 3.85
N VAL A 27 32.55 -33.05 4.82
CA VAL A 27 33.11 -34.28 5.40
C VAL A 27 33.27 -35.37 4.33
N HIS A 28 32.31 -35.49 3.41
CA HIS A 28 32.37 -36.46 2.33
C HIS A 28 33.47 -36.14 1.30
N THR A 29 33.60 -34.87 0.89
CA THR A 29 34.50 -34.45 -0.19
C THR A 29 35.92 -34.14 0.27
N ASN A 30 36.14 -33.86 1.56
CA ASN A 30 37.45 -33.56 2.11
C ASN A 30 37.82 -34.53 3.25
N PRO A 31 38.66 -35.56 2.99
CA PRO A 31 39.05 -36.54 3.99
C PRO A 31 40.01 -35.99 5.07
N PHE A 32 40.49 -34.75 4.96
CA PHE A 32 41.55 -34.19 5.83
C PHE A 32 41.06 -33.56 7.14
N GLY A 33 39.86 -33.90 7.62
CA GLY A 33 39.59 -33.89 9.07
C GLY A 33 38.22 -33.37 9.46
N ALA A 34 37.52 -34.17 10.25
CA ALA A 34 36.27 -33.78 10.91
C ALA A 34 36.41 -32.44 11.66
N GLU A 35 37.57 -32.13 12.22
CA GLU A 35 37.85 -30.86 12.89
C GLU A 35 37.69 -29.63 11.97
N THR A 36 38.20 -29.71 10.73
CA THR A 36 38.04 -28.64 9.73
C THR A 36 36.57 -28.43 9.38
N ALA A 37 35.82 -29.51 9.19
CA ALA A 37 34.38 -29.43 8.90
C ALA A 37 33.59 -28.85 10.09
N HIS A 38 33.92 -29.24 11.33
CA HIS A 38 33.26 -28.68 12.53
C HIS A 38 33.54 -27.18 12.68
N ASN A 39 34.79 -26.75 12.46
CA ASN A 39 35.16 -25.33 12.47
C ASN A 39 34.43 -24.56 11.37
N TRP A 40 34.30 -25.14 10.17
CA TRP A 40 33.52 -24.55 9.08
C TRP A 40 32.06 -24.39 9.47
N LEU A 41 31.41 -25.42 10.02
CA LEU A 41 30.01 -25.37 10.44
C LEU A 41 29.80 -24.29 11.52
N ALA A 42 30.65 -24.25 12.54
CA ALA A 42 30.57 -23.24 13.61
C ALA A 42 30.70 -21.81 13.07
N THR A 43 31.53 -21.61 12.04
CA THR A 43 31.77 -20.30 11.42
C THR A 43 30.64 -19.90 10.47
N ASN A 44 30.11 -20.84 9.68
CA ASN A 44 29.19 -20.54 8.59
C ASN A 44 27.72 -20.71 8.96
N LYS A 45 27.39 -21.48 10.00
CA LYS A 45 25.99 -21.59 10.48
C LYS A 45 25.35 -20.23 10.78
N PRO A 46 26.00 -19.28 11.49
CA PRO A 46 25.45 -17.94 11.69
C PRO A 46 25.21 -17.18 10.38
N MET A 47 26.05 -17.40 9.35
CA MET A 47 25.88 -16.79 8.03
C MET A 47 24.59 -17.28 7.35
N PHE A 48 24.26 -18.58 7.39
CA PHE A 48 23.00 -19.09 6.84
C PHE A 48 21.78 -18.46 7.53
N HIS A 49 21.81 -18.32 8.86
CA HIS A 49 20.76 -17.59 9.57
C HIS A 49 20.67 -16.13 9.13
N GLN A 50 21.79 -15.39 9.18
CA GLN A 50 21.82 -13.98 8.78
C GLN A 50 21.32 -13.76 7.35
N ARG A 51 21.63 -14.68 6.43
CA ARG A 51 21.14 -14.64 5.05
C ARG A 51 19.64 -14.89 4.99
N SER A 52 19.15 -15.87 5.75
CA SER A 52 17.71 -16.18 5.85
C SER A 52 16.86 -15.05 6.43
N GLU A 53 17.42 -14.20 7.30
CA GLU A 53 16.74 -13.03 7.88
C GLU A 53 16.19 -12.08 6.81
N SER A 54 16.90 -11.94 5.68
CA SER A 54 16.46 -11.07 4.58
C SER A 54 15.08 -11.46 4.01
N PHE A 55 14.73 -12.75 4.06
CA PHE A 55 13.47 -13.30 3.54
C PHE A 55 12.32 -13.26 4.55
N ILE A 56 12.58 -12.88 5.81
CA ILE A 56 11.56 -12.74 6.86
C ILE A 56 11.38 -11.29 7.34
N THR A 57 12.08 -10.34 6.73
CA THR A 57 12.00 -8.90 7.06
C THR A 57 10.58 -8.34 7.02
N LEU A 58 9.75 -8.85 6.10
CA LEU A 58 8.33 -8.55 6.04
C LEU A 58 7.51 -9.66 6.68
N ASP A 59 6.65 -9.27 7.63
CA ASP A 59 5.66 -10.12 8.28
C ASP A 59 4.32 -10.01 7.52
N PRO A 60 3.90 -11.06 6.77
CA PRO A 60 2.67 -11.01 5.99
C PRO A 60 1.44 -10.71 6.85
N GLN A 61 1.40 -11.18 8.11
CA GLN A 61 0.25 -10.95 8.98
C GLN A 61 0.13 -9.48 9.35
N LYS A 62 1.22 -8.83 9.73
CA LYS A 62 1.20 -7.39 10.05
C LYS A 62 0.79 -6.54 8.84
N ILE A 63 1.19 -6.94 7.64
CA ILE A 63 0.79 -6.25 6.41
C ILE A 63 -0.71 -6.46 6.15
N ILE A 64 -1.24 -7.66 6.37
CA ILE A 64 -2.69 -7.94 6.28
C ILE A 64 -3.46 -7.12 7.31
N ASP A 65 -3.02 -7.09 8.57
CA ASP A 65 -3.65 -6.32 9.64
C ASP A 65 -3.70 -4.82 9.27
N GLU A 66 -2.61 -4.30 8.71
CA GLU A 66 -2.53 -2.92 8.23
C GLU A 66 -3.42 -2.69 7.00
N MET A 67 -3.48 -3.65 6.07
CA MET A 67 -4.38 -3.61 4.93
C MET A 67 -5.84 -3.58 5.37
N GLU A 68 -6.25 -4.40 6.33
CA GLU A 68 -7.59 -4.40 6.92
C GLU A 68 -7.89 -3.08 7.63
N ARG A 69 -6.92 -2.51 8.36
CA ARG A 69 -7.05 -1.20 8.98
C ARG A 69 -7.30 -0.11 7.93
N VAL A 70 -6.52 -0.09 6.86
CA VAL A 70 -6.68 0.87 5.75
C VAL A 70 -8.00 0.65 5.02
N GLN A 71 -8.42 -0.60 4.79
CA GLN A 71 -9.72 -0.92 4.18
C GLN A 71 -10.90 -0.51 5.06
N SER A 72 -10.78 -0.63 6.38
CA SER A 72 -11.80 -0.18 7.32
C SER A 72 -11.94 1.35 7.27
N ALA A 73 -10.81 2.07 7.27
CA ALA A 73 -10.80 3.52 7.06
C ALA A 73 -11.34 3.89 5.66
N ALA A 74 -10.98 3.12 4.63
CA ALA A 74 -11.49 3.26 3.27
C ALA A 74 -13.00 3.11 3.22
N SER A 75 -13.54 2.12 3.92
CA SER A 75 -14.97 1.81 3.95
C SER A 75 -15.73 2.88 4.71
N ALA A 76 -15.17 3.42 5.79
CA ALA A 76 -15.75 4.57 6.50
C ALA A 76 -15.82 5.81 5.58
N VAL A 77 -14.73 6.10 4.88
CA VAL A 77 -14.69 7.18 3.88
C VAL A 77 -15.65 6.88 2.72
N ALA A 78 -15.64 5.68 2.15
CA ALA A 78 -16.50 5.30 1.02
C ALA A 78 -17.99 5.24 1.39
N TYR A 79 -18.32 4.89 2.64
CA TYR A 79 -19.67 4.98 3.18
C TYR A 79 -20.13 6.45 3.26
N ASP A 80 -19.25 7.35 3.67
CA ASP A 80 -19.49 8.80 3.60
C ASP A 80 -19.52 9.34 2.15
N LEU A 81 -18.99 8.58 1.18
CA LEU A 81 -19.00 8.86 -0.26
C LEU A 81 -19.98 7.99 -1.04
N SER A 82 -21.00 7.45 -0.36
CA SER A 82 -21.99 6.55 -0.96
C SER A 82 -22.66 7.17 -2.19
N GLU A 83 -23.36 6.35 -3.00
CA GLU A 83 -24.22 6.90 -4.05
C GLU A 83 -25.23 7.91 -3.50
N GLU A 84 -25.56 7.85 -2.22
CA GLU A 84 -26.42 8.83 -1.55
C GLU A 84 -25.67 10.16 -1.35
N PHE A 85 -24.38 10.15 -0.97
CA PHE A 85 -23.56 11.36 -0.95
C PHE A 85 -23.40 11.96 -2.34
N ARG A 86 -23.09 11.14 -3.35
CA ARG A 86 -23.00 11.60 -4.74
C ARG A 86 -24.33 12.12 -5.26
N ALA A 87 -25.45 11.49 -4.91
CA ALA A 87 -26.78 11.96 -5.24
C ALA A 87 -27.10 13.27 -4.52
N ALA A 88 -26.74 13.41 -3.25
CA ALA A 88 -26.91 14.64 -2.48
C ALA A 88 -26.05 15.79 -3.03
N MET A 89 -24.80 15.52 -3.45
CA MET A 89 -23.93 16.50 -4.10
C MET A 89 -24.47 16.95 -5.47
N ARG A 90 -24.97 16.00 -6.28
CA ARG A 90 -25.66 16.31 -7.54
C ARG A 90 -26.92 17.12 -7.29
N GLN A 91 -27.75 16.70 -6.35
CA GLN A 91 -28.97 17.39 -5.96
C GLN A 91 -28.68 18.78 -5.41
N ALA A 92 -27.63 18.95 -4.61
CA ALA A 92 -27.19 20.26 -4.14
C ALA A 92 -26.80 21.14 -5.33
N ARG A 93 -25.96 20.65 -6.25
CA ARG A 93 -25.58 21.38 -7.47
C ARG A 93 -26.78 21.76 -8.32
N ASP A 94 -27.76 20.86 -8.45
CA ASP A 94 -28.98 21.08 -9.22
C ASP A 94 -29.88 22.12 -8.54
N HIS A 95 -30.00 22.13 -7.21
CA HIS A 95 -30.71 23.21 -6.48
C HIS A 95 -30.02 24.57 -6.60
N LEU A 96 -28.70 24.59 -6.78
CA LEU A 96 -27.97 25.82 -7.05
C LEU A 96 -28.10 26.26 -8.52
N SER A 97 -28.76 25.50 -9.41
CA SER A 97 -28.85 25.85 -10.84
C SER A 97 -29.59 27.17 -11.09
N ASP A 98 -30.63 27.45 -10.28
CA ASP A 98 -31.41 28.68 -10.37
C ASP A 98 -30.75 29.88 -9.66
N TRP A 99 -29.77 29.63 -8.79
CA TRP A 99 -29.00 30.67 -8.09
C TRP A 99 -27.86 31.16 -8.98
N LEU A 100 -27.87 32.45 -9.35
CA LEU A 100 -26.92 32.99 -10.32
C LEU A 100 -26.07 34.10 -9.71
N GLY A 101 -24.84 34.26 -10.20
CA GLY A 101 -23.91 35.32 -9.79
C GLY A 101 -22.57 34.80 -9.27
N PRO A 102 -21.59 35.70 -9.03
CA PRO A 102 -20.24 35.31 -8.62
C PRO A 102 -20.17 34.47 -7.34
N ALA A 103 -21.08 34.68 -6.39
CA ALA A 103 -21.13 33.87 -5.18
C ALA A 103 -21.62 32.44 -5.48
N ALA A 104 -22.66 32.30 -6.31
CA ALA A 104 -23.16 31.00 -6.74
C ALA A 104 -22.07 30.19 -7.46
N ASP A 105 -21.28 30.84 -8.31
CA ASP A 105 -20.16 30.23 -9.02
C ASP A 105 -19.08 29.74 -8.07
N ALA A 106 -18.72 30.53 -7.05
CA ALA A 106 -17.77 30.11 -6.01
C ALA A 106 -18.26 28.89 -5.22
N PHE A 107 -19.55 28.84 -4.85
CA PHE A 107 -20.12 27.69 -4.16
C PHE A 107 -20.17 26.43 -5.04
N ARG A 108 -20.55 26.55 -6.32
CA ARG A 108 -20.49 25.42 -7.27
C ARG A 108 -19.07 24.92 -7.48
N GLN A 109 -18.10 25.84 -7.56
CA GLN A 109 -16.70 25.51 -7.66
C GLN A 109 -16.22 24.76 -6.40
N GLN A 110 -16.66 25.18 -5.22
CA GLN A 110 -16.33 24.48 -3.97
C GLN A 110 -16.94 23.07 -3.91
N LEU A 111 -18.18 22.88 -4.37
CA LEU A 111 -18.77 21.54 -4.50
C LEU A 111 -17.96 20.66 -5.47
N THR A 112 -17.48 21.23 -6.58
CA THR A 112 -16.61 20.54 -7.53
C THR A 112 -15.27 20.16 -6.89
N HIS A 113 -14.69 21.05 -6.08
CA HIS A 113 -13.46 20.76 -5.34
C HIS A 113 -13.65 19.64 -4.31
N ILE A 114 -14.79 19.62 -3.60
CA ILE A 114 -15.13 18.55 -2.66
C ILE A 114 -15.23 17.21 -3.40
N GLU A 115 -15.95 17.16 -4.52
CA GLU A 115 -16.08 15.94 -5.33
C GLU A 115 -14.72 15.45 -5.85
N ALA A 116 -13.87 16.35 -6.35
CA ALA A 116 -12.52 16.02 -6.82
C ALA A 116 -11.63 15.49 -5.69
N PHE A 117 -11.64 16.15 -4.52
CA PHE A 117 -10.93 15.74 -3.31
C PHE A 117 -11.33 14.32 -2.90
N THR A 118 -12.64 14.10 -2.79
CA THR A 118 -13.28 12.83 -2.47
C THR A 118 -12.85 11.69 -3.41
N ASN A 119 -12.93 11.90 -4.72
CA ASN A 119 -12.58 10.88 -5.70
C ASN A 119 -11.09 10.54 -5.64
N ARG A 120 -10.25 11.57 -5.48
CA ARG A 120 -8.80 11.40 -5.39
C ARG A 120 -8.37 10.68 -4.11
N HIS A 121 -8.98 10.98 -2.97
CA HIS A 121 -8.78 10.22 -1.74
C HIS A 121 -9.19 8.75 -1.89
N SER A 122 -10.30 8.48 -2.58
CA SER A 122 -10.72 7.10 -2.87
C SER A 122 -9.70 6.36 -3.74
N ASP A 123 -9.14 7.03 -4.76
CA ASP A 123 -8.10 6.45 -5.63
C ASP A 123 -6.81 6.18 -4.86
N LEU A 124 -6.37 7.11 -4.02
CA LEU A 124 -5.16 6.97 -3.20
C LEU A 124 -5.27 5.83 -2.21
N ILE A 125 -6.40 5.73 -1.51
CA ILE A 125 -6.68 4.60 -0.61
C ILE A 125 -6.65 3.28 -1.37
N THR A 126 -7.25 3.24 -2.56
CA THR A 126 -7.26 2.06 -3.43
C THR A 126 -5.83 1.66 -3.83
N ARG A 127 -4.98 2.62 -4.21
CA ARG A 127 -3.56 2.40 -4.52
C ARG A 127 -2.78 1.89 -3.31
N SER A 128 -2.99 2.47 -2.13
CA SER A 128 -2.33 2.06 -0.88
C SER A 128 -2.70 0.63 -0.50
N VAL A 129 -3.98 0.26 -0.59
CA VAL A 129 -4.42 -1.12 -0.37
C VAL A 129 -3.81 -2.07 -1.40
N GLY A 130 -3.75 -1.67 -2.68
CA GLY A 130 -3.08 -2.45 -3.72
C GLY A 130 -1.59 -2.69 -3.43
N ALA A 131 -0.87 -1.66 -2.98
CA ALA A 131 0.54 -1.75 -2.59
C ALA A 131 0.78 -2.65 -1.36
N LEU A 132 -0.13 -2.60 -0.37
CA LEU A 132 -0.10 -3.51 0.77
C LEU A 132 -0.37 -4.96 0.33
N GLY A 133 -1.35 -5.18 -0.55
CA GLY A 133 -1.63 -6.49 -1.12
C GLY A 133 -0.43 -7.05 -1.90
N ALA A 134 0.24 -6.23 -2.70
CA ALA A 134 1.49 -6.59 -3.38
C ALA A 134 2.60 -6.94 -2.37
N SER A 135 2.72 -6.18 -1.27
CA SER A 135 3.70 -6.47 -0.20
C SER A 135 3.45 -7.83 0.46
N VAL A 136 2.19 -8.20 0.72
CA VAL A 136 1.83 -9.53 1.23
C VAL A 136 2.27 -10.61 0.24
N ALA A 137 1.96 -10.44 -1.04
CA ALA A 137 2.33 -11.39 -2.08
C ALA A 137 3.85 -11.61 -2.13
N VAL A 138 4.61 -10.52 -2.17
CA VAL A 138 6.07 -10.56 -2.22
C VAL A 138 6.63 -11.24 -0.96
N ALA A 139 6.11 -10.93 0.22
CA ALA A 139 6.54 -11.54 1.48
C ALA A 139 6.22 -13.04 1.56
N THR A 140 5.09 -13.50 1.04
CA THR A 140 4.74 -14.93 1.05
C THR A 140 5.50 -15.71 -0.02
N HIS A 141 5.65 -15.16 -1.23
CA HIS A 141 6.37 -15.80 -2.32
C HIS A 141 7.86 -15.94 -2.02
N VAL A 142 8.52 -14.90 -1.53
CA VAL A 142 9.97 -14.95 -1.28
C VAL A 142 10.34 -16.02 -0.24
N ARG A 143 9.49 -16.18 0.79
CA ARG A 143 9.67 -17.23 1.81
C ARG A 143 9.55 -18.63 1.20
N ARG A 144 8.58 -18.83 0.31
CA ARG A 144 8.39 -20.10 -0.39
C ARG A 144 9.55 -20.40 -1.34
N ASP A 145 10.00 -19.41 -2.11
CA ASP A 145 11.11 -19.56 -3.04
C ASP A 145 12.43 -19.85 -2.31
N TYR A 146 12.65 -19.25 -1.14
CA TYR A 146 13.79 -19.58 -0.29
C TYR A 146 13.74 -21.04 0.20
N LEU A 147 12.59 -21.51 0.69
CA LEU A 147 12.44 -22.91 1.11
C LEU A 147 12.67 -23.88 -0.06
N GLU A 148 12.13 -23.56 -1.24
CA GLU A 148 12.35 -24.37 -2.44
C GLU A 148 13.83 -24.38 -2.87
N LEU A 149 14.51 -23.23 -2.81
CA LEU A 149 15.96 -23.15 -3.04
C LEU A 149 16.72 -24.04 -2.05
N ALA A 150 16.35 -23.99 -0.77
CA ALA A 150 16.99 -24.77 0.27
C ALA A 150 16.78 -26.28 0.06
N ASP A 151 15.55 -26.74 -0.16
CA ASP A 151 15.21 -28.15 -0.38
C ASP A 151 15.92 -28.73 -1.61
N ASN A 152 16.01 -27.95 -2.68
CA ASN A 152 16.73 -28.35 -3.89
C ASN A 152 18.25 -28.41 -3.67
N THR A 153 18.80 -27.50 -2.87
CA THR A 153 20.22 -27.53 -2.48
C THR A 153 20.52 -28.75 -1.63
N VAL A 154 19.67 -29.06 -0.64
CA VAL A 154 19.76 -30.28 0.17
C VAL A 154 19.71 -31.53 -0.72
N SER A 155 18.78 -31.57 -1.68
CA SER A 155 18.66 -32.68 -2.63
C SER A 155 19.89 -32.83 -3.53
N ALA A 156 20.50 -31.70 -3.94
CA ALA A 156 21.74 -31.70 -4.69
C ALA A 156 22.91 -32.25 -3.88
N ILE A 157 23.04 -31.81 -2.62
CA ILE A 157 24.04 -32.33 -1.67
C ILE A 157 23.88 -33.84 -1.47
N ASP A 158 22.66 -34.30 -1.17
CA ASP A 158 22.37 -35.73 -0.94
C ASP A 158 22.64 -36.58 -2.19
N LYS A 159 22.52 -36.00 -3.38
CA LYS A 159 22.88 -36.68 -4.62
C LYS A 159 24.40 -36.81 -4.78
N VAL A 160 25.16 -35.73 -4.56
CA VAL A 160 26.64 -35.78 -4.64
C VAL A 160 27.20 -36.78 -3.63
N ILE A 161 26.66 -36.80 -2.41
CA ILE A 161 27.05 -37.76 -1.37
C ILE A 161 26.73 -39.21 -1.79
N ARG A 162 25.58 -39.47 -2.41
CA ARG A 162 25.17 -40.83 -2.81
C ARG A 162 25.89 -41.34 -4.05
N ASP A 163 26.03 -40.50 -5.07
CA ASP A 163 26.54 -40.89 -6.39
C ASP A 163 28.07 -40.75 -6.48
N GLY A 164 28.70 -40.11 -5.49
CA GLY A 164 30.12 -39.78 -5.48
C GLY A 164 30.52 -38.72 -6.51
N GLU A 165 31.82 -38.45 -6.64
CA GLU A 165 32.36 -37.41 -7.54
C GLU A 165 32.09 -37.68 -9.05
N GLN A 166 31.58 -38.86 -9.41
CA GLN A 166 31.47 -39.31 -10.81
C GLN A 166 30.17 -38.91 -11.51
N SER A 167 29.18 -38.35 -10.81
CA SER A 167 27.94 -37.87 -11.44
C SER A 167 27.65 -36.44 -11.01
N GLY A 168 27.81 -35.49 -11.93
CA GLY A 168 27.42 -34.10 -11.67
C GLY A 168 25.96 -34.05 -11.23
N ALA A 169 25.70 -33.48 -10.06
CA ALA A 169 24.34 -33.18 -9.63
C ALA A 169 23.89 -31.94 -10.40
N ALA A 170 23.02 -32.12 -11.38
CA ALA A 170 22.26 -31.04 -11.99
C ALA A 170 20.80 -31.23 -11.60
N PHE A 171 20.27 -30.33 -10.78
CA PHE A 171 18.84 -30.26 -10.47
C PHE A 171 18.24 -29.07 -11.20
N ALA A 172 17.04 -29.22 -11.76
CA ALA A 172 16.27 -28.10 -12.26
C ALA A 172 15.44 -27.53 -11.09
N LEU A 173 15.82 -26.35 -10.61
CA LEU A 173 15.06 -25.48 -9.71
C LEU A 173 13.89 -24.86 -10.48
N LYS A 174 12.66 -24.99 -9.98
CA LYS A 174 11.54 -24.18 -10.47
C LYS A 174 11.33 -22.97 -9.55
N ILE A 175 12.37 -22.14 -9.40
CA ILE A 175 12.21 -20.90 -8.63
C ILE A 175 11.22 -20.00 -9.38
N GLY A 176 10.24 -19.47 -8.65
CA GLY A 176 9.24 -18.59 -9.20
C GLY A 176 9.82 -17.28 -9.71
N GLY A 177 10.21 -17.22 -10.99
CA GLY A 177 10.58 -15.96 -11.65
C GLY A 177 9.40 -14.98 -11.85
N GLY A 178 8.22 -15.30 -11.30
CA GLY A 178 6.94 -14.65 -11.56
C GLY A 178 6.54 -13.53 -10.60
N ILE A 179 7.34 -13.20 -9.58
CA ILE A 179 6.98 -12.16 -8.61
C ILE A 179 6.83 -10.78 -9.29
N ALA A 180 7.71 -10.44 -10.24
CA ALA A 180 7.69 -9.16 -10.95
C ALA A 180 6.42 -8.87 -11.76
N LYS A 181 5.96 -9.84 -12.56
CA LYS A 181 4.74 -9.66 -13.37
C LYS A 181 3.50 -9.53 -12.48
N THR A 182 3.53 -10.23 -11.35
CA THR A 182 2.46 -10.28 -10.38
C THR A 182 2.27 -8.96 -9.65
N VAL A 183 3.35 -8.38 -9.13
CA VAL A 183 3.34 -7.09 -8.43
C VAL A 183 2.92 -5.97 -9.38
N ILE A 184 3.47 -5.95 -10.60
CA ILE A 184 3.10 -4.96 -11.63
C ILE A 184 1.62 -5.10 -12.00
N GLY A 185 1.10 -6.33 -12.14
CA GLY A 185 -0.31 -6.58 -12.42
C GLY A 185 -1.24 -6.13 -11.29
N ALA A 186 -0.87 -6.41 -10.03
CA ALA A 186 -1.63 -6.00 -8.84
C ALA A 186 -1.62 -4.48 -8.65
N LEU A 187 -0.51 -3.80 -8.97
CA LEU A 187 -0.42 -2.34 -8.97
C LEU A 187 -1.20 -1.71 -10.15
N ALA A 188 -1.32 -2.41 -11.27
CA ALA A 188 -2.07 -1.93 -12.44
C ALA A 188 -3.59 -2.05 -12.26
N ASP A 189 -4.09 -3.06 -11.53
CA ASP A 189 -5.50 -3.19 -11.15
C ASP A 189 -5.67 -3.50 -9.65
N PRO A 190 -5.75 -2.45 -8.81
CA PRO A 190 -5.88 -2.60 -7.36
C PRO A 190 -7.15 -3.33 -6.93
N ARG A 191 -8.22 -3.31 -7.75
CA ARG A 191 -9.49 -3.99 -7.42
C ARG A 191 -9.34 -5.50 -7.55
N THR A 192 -8.58 -5.95 -8.54
CA THR A 192 -8.22 -7.36 -8.70
C THR A 192 -7.31 -7.81 -7.56
N ALA A 193 -6.30 -7.02 -7.20
CA ALA A 193 -5.45 -7.31 -6.05
C ALA A 193 -6.24 -7.46 -4.74
N LEU A 194 -7.23 -6.58 -4.51
CA LEU A 194 -8.16 -6.65 -3.39
C LEU A 194 -8.97 -7.96 -3.36
N ALA A 195 -9.52 -8.37 -4.50
CA ALA A 195 -10.30 -9.60 -4.60
C ALA A 195 -9.45 -10.85 -4.33
N THR A 196 -8.21 -10.87 -4.83
CA THR A 196 -7.27 -11.98 -4.66
C THR A 196 -6.83 -12.14 -3.20
N VAL A 197 -6.50 -11.02 -2.52
CA VAL A 197 -6.12 -11.07 -1.09
C VAL A 197 -7.33 -11.40 -0.20
N ALA A 198 -8.49 -10.81 -0.46
CA ALA A 198 -9.71 -11.05 0.33
C ALA A 198 -10.23 -12.50 0.24
N GLN A 199 -9.97 -13.19 -0.88
CA GLN A 199 -10.32 -14.60 -1.03
C GLN A 199 -9.29 -15.54 -0.37
N GLY A 200 -8.18 -15.03 0.15
CA GLY A 200 -7.08 -15.84 0.71
C GLY A 200 -6.39 -16.72 -0.34
N VAL A 201 -6.72 -16.53 -1.62
CA VAL A 201 -6.16 -17.27 -2.76
C VAL A 201 -5.12 -16.36 -3.38
N ILE A 202 -3.91 -16.35 -2.80
CA ILE A 202 -2.74 -15.76 -3.44
C ILE A 202 -2.23 -16.77 -4.49
N ASP A 203 -3.05 -17.06 -5.49
CA ASP A 203 -2.65 -17.82 -6.69
C ASP A 203 -2.23 -16.82 -7.76
N PHE A 204 -1.08 -16.18 -7.53
CA PHE A 204 -0.46 -15.43 -8.60
C PHE A 204 0.19 -16.40 -9.59
N ALA A 205 -0.05 -16.17 -10.88
CA ALA A 205 0.47 -17.01 -11.95
C ALA A 205 2.00 -16.95 -11.95
N VAL A 206 2.63 -17.91 -11.30
CA VAL A 206 4.08 -18.05 -11.26
C VAL A 206 4.54 -18.61 -12.60
N GLU A 207 5.24 -17.79 -13.37
CA GLU A 207 6.04 -18.29 -14.50
C GLU A 207 7.25 -19.01 -13.90
N THR A 208 7.25 -20.34 -13.97
CA THR A 208 8.37 -21.16 -13.50
C THR A 208 9.51 -21.04 -14.50
N VAL A 209 10.66 -20.57 -14.05
CA VAL A 209 11.89 -20.64 -14.85
C VAL A 209 12.73 -21.77 -14.30
N ASP A 210 13.20 -22.65 -15.19
CA ASP A 210 14.07 -23.77 -14.83
C ASP A 210 15.49 -23.25 -14.57
N TYR A 211 15.81 -23.00 -13.30
CA TYR A 211 17.17 -22.76 -12.81
C TYR A 211 17.81 -24.06 -12.35
N GLY A 212 19.01 -24.06 -11.76
CA GLY A 212 19.50 -25.32 -11.23
C GLY A 212 20.77 -25.25 -10.41
N ILE A 213 20.75 -25.90 -9.25
CA ILE A 213 21.97 -26.16 -8.48
C ILE A 213 22.78 -27.19 -9.26
N LYS A 214 23.97 -26.77 -9.71
CA LYS A 214 24.93 -27.59 -10.43
C LYS A 214 26.19 -27.75 -9.61
N GLY A 215 26.68 -28.97 -9.50
CA GLY A 215 28.00 -29.22 -8.95
C GLY A 215 28.31 -30.70 -8.79
N ALA A 216 29.59 -31.03 -8.87
CA ALA A 216 30.12 -32.34 -8.53
C ALA A 216 30.84 -32.34 -7.16
N ASP A 217 31.16 -31.16 -6.62
CA ASP A 217 31.87 -31.00 -5.35
C ASP A 217 31.28 -29.91 -4.44
N PHE A 218 31.83 -29.80 -3.23
CA PHE A 218 31.42 -28.84 -2.22
C PHE A 218 31.41 -27.38 -2.71
N ASN A 219 32.47 -26.94 -3.39
CA ASN A 219 32.61 -25.54 -3.79
C ASN A 219 31.64 -25.17 -4.90
N GLU A 220 31.39 -26.10 -5.84
CA GLU A 220 30.43 -25.89 -6.93
C GLU A 220 28.99 -25.80 -6.41
N VAL A 221 28.60 -26.70 -5.50
CA VAL A 221 27.25 -26.69 -4.90
C VAL A 221 27.05 -25.44 -4.04
N LEU A 222 28.04 -25.09 -3.21
CA LEU A 222 27.98 -23.89 -2.37
C LEU A 222 27.95 -22.62 -3.22
N GLY A 223 28.79 -22.53 -4.26
CA GLY A 223 28.82 -21.40 -5.19
C GLY A 223 27.50 -21.22 -5.92
N SER A 224 26.88 -22.32 -6.39
CA SER A 224 25.56 -22.30 -7.01
C SER A 224 24.47 -21.83 -6.03
N TYR A 225 24.47 -22.35 -4.80
CA TYR A 225 23.53 -21.90 -3.75
C TYR A 225 23.67 -20.41 -3.47
N VAL A 226 24.91 -19.94 -3.22
CA VAL A 226 25.20 -18.53 -2.93
C VAL A 226 24.72 -17.63 -4.07
N HIS A 227 24.95 -18.04 -5.32
CA HIS A 227 24.55 -17.30 -6.51
C HIS A 227 23.03 -17.18 -6.66
N GLU A 228 22.30 -18.30 -6.52
CA GLU A 228 20.83 -18.31 -6.62
C GLU A 228 20.18 -17.55 -5.45
N GLU A 229 20.74 -17.65 -4.24
CA GLU A 229 20.27 -16.90 -3.08
C GLU A 229 20.45 -15.39 -3.28
N ASP A 230 21.63 -14.95 -3.75
CA ASP A 230 21.90 -13.54 -4.04
C ASP A 230 21.03 -13.00 -5.19
N ARG A 231 20.64 -13.86 -6.14
CA ARG A 231 19.66 -13.52 -7.17
C ARG A 231 18.27 -13.36 -6.56
N LEU A 232 17.80 -14.32 -5.78
CA LEU A 232 16.50 -14.26 -5.11
C LEU A 232 16.37 -13.01 -4.24
N ARG A 233 17.43 -12.63 -3.51
CA ARG A 233 17.47 -11.40 -2.72
C ARG A 233 17.36 -10.14 -3.60
N ARG A 234 18.09 -10.06 -4.71
CA ARG A 234 18.01 -8.92 -5.64
C ARG A 234 16.63 -8.79 -6.28
N ASP A 235 16.04 -9.92 -6.66
CA ASP A 235 14.69 -9.95 -7.22
C ASP A 235 13.69 -9.44 -6.16
N TYR A 236 13.78 -9.92 -4.92
CA TYR A 236 12.99 -9.43 -3.79
C TYR A 236 13.15 -7.92 -3.53
N GLU A 237 14.39 -7.42 -3.48
CA GLU A 237 14.69 -6.00 -3.29
C GLU A 237 14.09 -5.13 -4.41
N ALA A 238 14.18 -5.58 -5.66
CA ALA A 238 13.61 -4.86 -6.80
C ALA A 238 12.08 -4.74 -6.72
N GLU A 239 11.39 -5.79 -6.24
CA GLU A 239 9.94 -5.74 -6.02
C GLU A 239 9.56 -4.78 -4.90
N LEU A 240 10.30 -4.80 -3.78
CA LEU A 240 10.09 -3.85 -2.69
C LEU A 240 10.32 -2.40 -3.13
N ASP A 241 11.31 -2.17 -3.98
CA ASP A 241 11.57 -0.85 -4.56
C ASP A 241 10.43 -0.40 -5.47
N ALA A 242 9.87 -1.30 -6.30
CA ALA A 242 8.72 -0.99 -7.15
C ALA A 242 7.46 -0.63 -6.32
N ILE A 243 7.17 -1.41 -5.27
CA ILE A 243 6.07 -1.13 -4.35
C ILE A 243 6.30 0.20 -3.62
N SER A 244 7.50 0.41 -3.10
CA SER A 244 7.89 1.64 -2.40
C SER A 244 7.84 2.86 -3.32
N HIS A 245 8.18 2.70 -4.59
CA HIS A 245 8.05 3.77 -5.58
C HIS A 245 6.58 4.12 -5.81
N SER A 246 5.70 3.12 -5.96
CA SER A 246 4.26 3.36 -6.10
C SER A 246 3.66 4.09 -4.90
N LEU A 247 4.05 3.71 -3.66
CA LEU A 247 3.63 4.40 -2.44
C LEU A 247 4.14 5.84 -2.39
N ARG A 248 5.40 6.08 -2.78
CA ARG A 248 5.97 7.43 -2.85
C ARG A 248 5.30 8.32 -3.89
N LEU A 249 4.89 7.75 -5.04
CA LEU A 249 4.11 8.49 -6.03
C LEU A 249 2.74 8.89 -5.46
N ALA A 250 2.07 8.01 -4.72
CA ALA A 250 0.81 8.32 -4.05
C ALA A 250 0.98 9.39 -2.95
N ASP A 251 2.08 9.36 -2.20
CA ASP A 251 2.41 10.36 -1.18
C ASP A 251 2.78 11.73 -1.80
N GLY A 252 3.55 11.73 -2.90
CA GLY A 252 3.83 12.94 -3.67
C GLY A 252 2.56 13.57 -4.24
N ASP A 253 1.66 12.74 -4.79
CA ASP A 253 0.35 13.15 -5.27
C ASP A 253 -0.49 13.84 -4.17
N LEU A 254 -0.30 13.48 -2.89
CA LEU A 254 -0.94 14.10 -1.72
C LEU A 254 -0.23 15.40 -1.29
N ALA A 255 1.10 15.40 -1.28
CA ALA A 255 1.91 16.51 -0.77
C ALA A 255 1.94 17.72 -1.71
N ASP A 256 1.94 17.49 -3.03
CA ASP A 256 1.92 18.55 -4.04
C ASP A 256 0.54 19.22 -4.16
N GLU A 257 -0.50 18.62 -3.56
CA GLU A 257 -1.83 19.19 -3.56
C GLU A 257 -2.00 20.22 -2.44
N ALA A 258 -1.81 21.49 -2.81
CA ALA A 258 -2.58 22.57 -2.21
C ALA A 258 -4.06 22.36 -2.60
N PHE A 259 -4.75 21.41 -1.93
CA PHE A 259 -6.12 21.04 -2.27
C PHE A 259 -6.95 22.30 -2.40
N SER A 260 -7.48 22.51 -3.61
CA SER A 260 -8.28 23.71 -3.90
C SER A 260 -9.52 23.79 -3.00
N MET A 261 -9.91 22.66 -2.39
CA MET A 261 -10.92 22.57 -1.34
C MET A 261 -10.57 23.36 -0.07
N TYR A 262 -9.29 23.43 0.32
CA TYR A 262 -8.85 24.17 1.51
C TYR A 262 -8.59 25.66 1.23
N ARG A 263 -8.68 26.09 -0.04
CA ARG A 263 -8.60 27.52 -0.35
C ARG A 263 -9.85 28.21 0.20
N PRO A 264 -9.70 29.36 0.88
CA PRO A 264 -10.86 30.11 1.34
C PRO A 264 -11.71 30.52 0.15
N LEU A 265 -13.03 30.56 0.35
CA LEU A 265 -13.92 31.14 -0.65
C LEU A 265 -13.56 32.62 -0.87
N PRO A 266 -13.87 33.19 -2.05
CA PRO A 266 -13.56 34.58 -2.34
C PRO A 266 -14.21 35.52 -1.30
N SER A 267 -13.54 36.64 -0.98
CA SER A 267 -13.97 37.57 0.07
C SER A 267 -15.38 38.16 -0.17
N ASN A 268 -15.88 38.17 -1.40
CA ASN A 268 -17.22 38.64 -1.72
C ASN A 268 -18.35 37.65 -1.34
N THR A 269 -18.00 36.45 -0.86
CA THR A 269 -18.94 35.44 -0.34
C THR A 269 -19.06 35.45 1.19
N ASP A 270 -18.15 36.13 1.88
CA ASP A 270 -18.15 36.28 3.33
C ASP A 270 -18.97 37.51 3.73
N VAL A 271 -20.03 37.33 4.52
CA VAL A 271 -20.96 38.41 4.90
C VAL A 271 -20.27 39.51 5.70
N ASP A 272 -19.22 39.16 6.45
CA ASP A 272 -18.47 40.10 7.28
C ASP A 272 -17.39 40.86 6.49
N SER A 273 -17.20 40.52 5.21
CA SER A 273 -16.20 41.13 4.35
C SER A 273 -16.66 42.49 3.80
N PRO A 274 -15.75 43.48 3.68
CA PRO A 274 -16.06 44.75 3.02
C PRO A 274 -16.38 44.59 1.52
N ASP A 275 -16.04 43.44 0.94
CA ASP A 275 -16.31 43.09 -0.46
C ASP A 275 -17.68 42.40 -0.66
N PHE A 276 -18.40 42.08 0.43
CA PHE A 276 -19.71 41.43 0.34
C PHE A 276 -20.75 42.34 -0.30
N ARG A 277 -21.45 41.82 -1.31
CA ARG A 277 -22.57 42.52 -1.94
C ARG A 277 -23.69 41.51 -2.17
N TYR A 278 -24.90 41.82 -1.69
CA TYR A 278 -26.07 40.97 -1.93
C TYR A 278 -26.31 40.75 -3.42
N GLU A 279 -25.99 41.74 -4.25
CA GLU A 279 -26.06 41.68 -5.71
C GLU A 279 -25.18 40.58 -6.33
N HIS A 280 -24.18 40.06 -5.61
CA HIS A 280 -23.37 38.92 -6.08
C HIS A 280 -24.07 37.57 -5.94
N PHE A 281 -25.22 37.55 -5.27
CA PHE A 281 -26.06 36.37 -5.07
C PHE A 281 -27.28 36.36 -6.02
N PHE A 282 -27.41 37.36 -6.90
CA PHE A 282 -28.56 37.49 -7.82
C PHE A 282 -28.13 37.93 -9.23
N THR A 283 -29.01 37.71 -10.22
CA THR A 283 -28.88 38.33 -11.56
C THR A 283 -29.98 39.36 -11.77
N LYS A 284 -29.71 40.38 -12.60
CA LYS A 284 -30.70 41.44 -12.92
C LYS A 284 -32.00 40.91 -13.54
N GLU A 285 -31.97 39.71 -14.12
CA GLU A 285 -33.07 39.08 -14.85
C GLU A 285 -33.92 38.14 -13.98
N ARG A 286 -33.41 37.72 -12.82
CA ARG A 286 -34.11 36.94 -11.79
C ARG A 286 -33.85 37.59 -10.43
N LEU A 287 -34.51 38.72 -10.21
CA LEU A 287 -34.66 39.25 -8.86
C LEU A 287 -35.62 38.31 -8.11
N PRO A 288 -35.34 37.96 -6.85
CA PRO A 288 -36.25 37.19 -6.01
C PRO A 288 -37.65 37.83 -5.97
N ASP A 289 -38.70 37.05 -5.72
CA ASP A 289 -40.04 37.59 -5.46
C ASP A 289 -39.98 38.69 -4.36
N ASP A 290 -40.90 39.65 -4.42
CA ASP A 290 -40.89 40.86 -3.57
C ASP A 290 -40.71 40.57 -2.08
N GLU A 291 -41.23 39.45 -1.58
CA GLU A 291 -41.12 39.06 -0.17
C GLU A 291 -39.68 38.74 0.26
N PHE A 292 -38.89 38.10 -0.61
CA PHE A 292 -37.49 37.81 -0.30
C PHE A 292 -36.64 39.09 -0.38
N ASN A 293 -36.86 39.94 -1.39
CA ASN A 293 -36.17 41.24 -1.49
C ASN A 293 -36.48 42.12 -0.27
N GLN A 294 -37.72 42.10 0.20
CA GLN A 294 -38.12 42.85 1.39
C GLN A 294 -37.41 42.33 2.65
N ARG A 295 -37.24 41.01 2.79
CA ARG A 295 -36.44 40.43 3.90
C ARG A 295 -34.96 40.80 3.81
N VAL A 296 -34.38 40.79 2.61
CA VAL A 296 -32.97 41.20 2.40
C VAL A 296 -32.78 42.67 2.71
N GLU A 297 -33.68 43.55 2.26
CA GLU A 297 -33.59 44.98 2.53
C GLU A 297 -33.81 45.28 4.02
N ASN A 298 -34.75 44.60 4.69
CA ASN A 298 -34.93 44.70 6.14
C ASN A 298 -33.65 44.30 6.91
N GLU A 299 -32.95 43.25 6.45
CA GLU A 299 -31.71 42.81 7.07
C GLU A 299 -30.55 43.79 6.78
N ARG A 300 -30.50 44.35 5.57
CA ARG A 300 -29.55 45.40 5.20
C ARG A 300 -29.73 46.66 6.04
N GLU A 301 -30.96 47.09 6.25
CA GLU A 301 -31.31 48.19 7.15
C GLU A 301 -30.94 47.87 8.61
N ARG A 302 -31.14 46.62 9.05
CA ARG A 302 -30.75 46.15 10.38
C ARG A 302 -29.25 46.23 10.62
N MET A 303 -28.43 45.82 9.66
CA MET A 303 -26.96 45.93 9.76
C MET A 303 -26.49 47.39 9.65
N ALA A 304 -27.07 48.19 8.75
CA ALA A 304 -26.74 49.61 8.61
C ALA A 304 -27.11 50.43 9.86
N ALA A 305 -28.14 50.00 10.60
CA ALA A 305 -28.54 50.59 11.88
C ALA A 305 -27.66 50.18 13.08
N GLY A 306 -26.57 49.45 12.86
CA GLY A 306 -25.63 49.06 13.91
C GLY A 306 -26.10 47.88 14.77
N GLY A 307 -27.08 47.12 14.30
CA GLY A 307 -27.45 45.85 14.91
C GLY A 307 -26.34 44.83 14.70
N SER A 308 -25.40 44.75 15.63
CA SER A 308 -24.49 43.61 15.75
C SER A 308 -25.32 42.32 15.70
N ALA A 309 -25.27 41.59 14.59
CA ALA A 309 -25.73 40.22 14.56
C ALA A 309 -24.94 39.50 15.65
N SER A 310 -25.63 39.07 16.70
CA SER A 310 -25.07 38.23 17.75
C SER A 310 -24.30 37.09 17.07
N SER A 311 -22.97 37.17 17.09
CA SER A 311 -22.07 36.20 16.49
C SER A 311 -22.04 34.93 17.35
N ASP A 312 -23.18 34.26 17.48
CA ASP A 312 -23.27 32.92 18.07
C ASP A 312 -22.88 31.82 17.06
N ILE A 313 -22.13 32.20 16.02
CA ILE A 313 -21.32 31.27 15.20
C ILE A 313 -20.21 30.61 16.06
N SER A 314 -20.03 31.05 17.31
CA SER A 314 -19.20 30.38 18.32
C SER A 314 -19.66 28.95 18.68
N THR A 315 -20.82 28.48 18.21
CA THR A 315 -21.33 27.13 18.52
C THR A 315 -21.59 26.23 17.31
N SER A 316 -20.98 26.51 16.15
CA SER A 316 -21.15 25.63 14.99
C SER A 316 -20.65 24.21 15.32
N ALA A 317 -21.49 23.20 15.06
CA ALA A 317 -21.19 21.79 15.28
C ALA A 317 -19.94 21.32 14.53
N VAL A 318 -19.52 22.07 13.51
CA VAL A 318 -18.31 21.84 12.72
C VAL A 318 -17.04 22.19 13.53
N ARG A 319 -17.04 23.29 14.29
CA ARG A 319 -15.90 23.66 15.15
C ARG A 319 -15.72 22.68 16.32
N ARG A 320 -16.83 22.15 16.85
CA ARG A 320 -16.85 21.15 17.93
C ARG A 320 -16.36 19.75 17.47
N ARG A 321 -16.33 19.48 16.17
CA ARG A 321 -15.78 18.25 15.57
C ARG A 321 -14.31 18.37 15.15
N LEU A 322 -13.81 19.61 15.00
CA LEU A 322 -12.43 19.90 14.58
C LEU A 322 -11.52 20.37 15.74
N ALA A 323 -12.05 20.51 16.96
CA ALA A 323 -11.25 20.80 18.14
C ALA A 323 -10.46 19.55 18.58
N PRO A 324 -9.18 19.68 19.00
CA PRO A 324 -8.41 18.56 19.55
C PRO A 324 -9.11 17.96 20.78
N GLU A 325 -8.98 16.65 20.98
CA GLU A 325 -9.70 15.88 22.02
C GLU A 325 -9.41 16.28 23.48
N GLU A 326 -8.52 17.22 23.75
CA GLU A 326 -8.17 17.60 25.13
C GLU A 326 -9.28 18.38 25.89
N ASP A 327 -10.35 18.79 25.22
CA ASP A 327 -11.50 19.48 25.83
C ASP A 327 -12.84 18.71 25.72
N ARG A 328 -12.81 17.36 25.60
CA ARG A 328 -14.02 16.51 25.75
C ARG A 328 -14.15 15.90 27.15
#